data_AF-A0A178VMQ4-F1
#
_entry.id   AF-A0A178VMQ4-F1
#
_cell.length_a   1.000
_cell.length_b   1.000
_cell.length_c   1.000
_cell.angle_alpha   90.00
_cell.angle_beta   90.00
_cell.angle_gamma   90.00
#
_symmetry.space_group_name_H-M   'P 1'
#
loop_
_entity.id
_entity.type
_entity.pdbx_description
1 polymer ?
#
loop_
_entity_poly.entity_id
_entity_poly.type
_entity_poly.pdbx_seq_one_letter_code
_entity_poly.pdbx_strand_id
1 'polypeptide(L)'
;MLSPKGMVISWVNSPQFWRWTATSEARFEEVPELLYDCLFEVCGRLSTKYLSPRTRYSVYIVFNDLYPGLVIPEPFQRFVRFVGPMDLKYEREYVTRPEKREDEWMEAELGEFFNETSCGDVEVSVIDENSYWKSGLVIQGIEFRPTKKHVN
;
A
#
# COMPACT_ATOMS: atom_id res chain seq x y z
N MET A 1 5.11 -9.96 1.62
CA MET A 1 4.44 -8.95 0.78
C MET A 1 3.16 -9.56 0.24
N LEU A 2 2.04 -8.85 0.28
CA LEU A 2 0.83 -9.20 -0.45
C LEU A 2 0.99 -8.80 -1.92
N SER A 3 0.61 -9.70 -2.84
CA SER A 3 0.58 -9.40 -4.27
C SER A 3 -0.64 -8.55 -4.64
N PRO A 4 -0.59 -7.73 -5.71
CA PRO A 4 -1.76 -7.00 -6.18
C PRO A 4 -2.95 -7.90 -6.54
N LYS A 5 -2.70 -9.12 -7.05
CA LYS A 5 -3.75 -10.13 -7.31
C LYS A 5 -4.43 -10.65 -6.03
N GLY A 6 -3.82 -10.43 -4.87
CA GLY A 6 -4.38 -10.77 -3.55
C GLY A 6 -4.98 -9.56 -2.82
N MET A 7 -5.12 -8.43 -3.51
CA MET A 7 -5.70 -7.19 -2.98
C MET A 7 -7.04 -6.90 -3.66
N VAL A 8 -7.82 -6.05 -3.01
CA VAL A 8 -8.97 -5.40 -3.63
C VAL A 8 -8.52 -4.04 -4.11
N ILE A 9 -8.55 -3.81 -5.42
CA ILE A 9 -8.20 -2.53 -6.03
C ILE A 9 -9.41 -2.03 -6.82
N SER A 10 -9.89 -0.84 -6.48
CA SER A 10 -11.08 -0.25 -7.10
C SER A 10 -10.91 -0.14 -8.61
N TRP A 11 -11.87 -0.70 -9.34
CA TRP A 11 -11.91 -0.71 -10.79
C TRP A 11 -10.71 -1.40 -11.48
N VAL A 12 -9.90 -2.22 -10.81
CA VAL A 12 -8.70 -2.83 -11.41
C VAL A 12 -8.96 -3.70 -12.65
N ASN A 13 -10.19 -4.21 -12.78
CA ASN A 13 -10.62 -4.99 -13.96
C ASN A 13 -11.20 -4.13 -15.08
N SER A 14 -11.22 -2.81 -14.92
CA SER A 14 -11.73 -1.84 -15.88
C SER A 14 -10.56 -1.28 -16.70
N PRO A 15 -10.36 -1.71 -17.95
CA PRO A 15 -9.20 -1.37 -18.75
C PRO A 15 -9.10 0.13 -19.10
N GLN A 16 -10.19 0.89 -18.90
CA GLN A 16 -10.16 2.35 -19.04
C GLN A 16 -9.40 3.05 -17.90
N PHE A 17 -9.26 2.39 -16.74
CA PHE A 17 -8.64 2.95 -15.54
C PHE A 17 -7.33 2.25 -15.20
N TRP A 18 -7.25 0.94 -15.42
CA TRP A 18 -6.11 0.11 -15.01
C TRP A 18 -5.62 -0.79 -16.13
N ARG A 19 -4.32 -1.05 -16.14
CA ARG A 19 -3.68 -2.05 -17.00
C ARG A 19 -2.80 -2.94 -16.15
N TRP A 20 -2.93 -4.26 -16.32
CA TRP A 20 -1.93 -5.20 -15.82
C TRP A 20 -0.71 -5.17 -16.75
N THR A 21 0.46 -4.91 -16.18
CA THR A 21 1.73 -4.83 -16.91
C THR A 21 2.77 -5.72 -16.26
N ALA A 22 3.67 -6.26 -17.09
CA ALA A 22 4.84 -7.00 -16.64
C ALA A 22 6.05 -6.09 -16.74
N THR A 23 6.83 -6.02 -15.66
CA THR A 23 8.07 -5.24 -15.61
C THR A 23 9.15 -6.06 -14.93
N SER A 24 10.37 -6.05 -15.50
CA SER A 24 11.50 -6.85 -15.00
C SER A 24 11.89 -6.49 -13.57
N GLU A 25 11.58 -5.27 -13.16
CA GLU A 25 11.87 -4.71 -11.86
C GLU A 25 10.79 -5.05 -10.81
N ALA A 26 9.64 -5.60 -11.21
CA ALA A 26 8.57 -5.98 -10.29
C ALA A 26 8.83 -7.35 -9.64
N ARG A 27 8.45 -7.47 -8.37
CA ARG A 27 8.49 -8.74 -7.61
C ARG A 27 7.42 -9.75 -8.02
N PHE A 28 6.39 -9.30 -8.73
CA PHE A 28 5.31 -10.13 -9.25
C PHE A 28 5.27 -10.03 -10.77
N GLU A 29 4.86 -11.13 -11.42
CA GLU A 29 4.79 -11.25 -12.89
C GLU A 29 3.93 -10.15 -13.52
N GLU A 30 2.82 -9.80 -12.87
CA GLU A 30 1.94 -8.73 -13.30
C GLU A 30 1.62 -7.80 -12.12
N VAL A 31 1.70 -6.50 -12.38
CA VAL A 31 1.36 -5.42 -11.45
C VAL A 31 0.39 -4.44 -12.13
N PRO A 32 -0.57 -3.85 -11.40
CA PRO A 32 -1.52 -2.92 -11.98
C PRO A 32 -0.89 -1.53 -12.08
N GLU A 33 -1.00 -0.95 -13.27
CA GLU A 33 -0.70 0.43 -13.59
C GLU A 33 -2.00 1.22 -13.72
N LEU A 34 -2.09 2.34 -13.00
CA LEU A 34 -3.18 3.30 -13.15
C LEU A 34 -2.98 4.07 -14.45
N LEU A 35 -3.87 3.90 -15.41
CA LEU A 35 -3.83 4.62 -16.68
C LEU A 35 -4.38 6.03 -16.54
N TYR A 36 -5.52 6.19 -15.86
CA TYR A 36 -6.22 7.47 -15.75
C TYR A 36 -7.38 7.40 -14.74
N ASP A 37 -7.24 7.94 -13.53
CA ASP A 37 -8.37 8.09 -12.60
C ASP A 37 -8.12 9.27 -11.64
N CYS A 38 -9.17 9.83 -11.05
CA CYS A 38 -9.05 10.77 -9.94
C CYS A 38 -9.12 10.08 -8.58
N LEU A 39 -9.87 8.97 -8.47
CA LEU A 39 -10.14 8.28 -7.20
C LEU A 39 -9.73 6.81 -7.29
N PHE A 40 -9.06 6.30 -6.26
CA PHE A 40 -8.89 4.86 -6.13
C PHE A 40 -8.79 4.41 -4.67
N GLU A 41 -9.07 3.12 -4.45
CA GLU A 41 -8.85 2.44 -3.19
C GLU A 41 -8.08 1.14 -3.44
N VAL A 42 -7.12 0.85 -2.57
CA VAL A 42 -6.34 -0.39 -2.52
C VAL A 42 -6.49 -0.95 -1.12
N CYS A 43 -7.04 -2.15 -0.99
CA CYS A 43 -7.19 -2.85 0.28
C CYS A 43 -6.42 -4.18 0.25
N GLY A 44 -5.54 -4.36 1.23
CA GLY A 44 -4.81 -5.59 1.47
C GLY A 44 -5.27 -6.23 2.77
N ARG A 45 -5.59 -7.53 2.72
CA ARG A 45 -5.92 -8.33 3.90
C ARG A 45 -4.93 -9.48 4.05
N LEU A 46 -4.38 -9.64 5.24
CA LEU A 46 -3.46 -10.72 5.60
C LEU A 46 -3.91 -11.39 6.89
N SER A 47 -3.91 -12.72 6.90
CA SER A 47 -4.12 -13.45 8.15
C SER A 47 -2.88 -13.40 9.02
N THR A 48 -3.03 -13.00 10.29
CA THR A 48 -1.90 -12.82 11.21
C THR A 48 -1.25 -14.15 11.61
N LYS A 49 -1.88 -15.29 11.29
CA LYS A 49 -1.27 -16.63 11.39
C LYS A 49 -0.03 -16.82 10.52
N TYR A 50 0.12 -16.01 9.46
CA TYR A 50 1.31 -16.02 8.60
C TYR A 50 2.41 -15.08 9.09
N LEU A 51 2.16 -14.37 10.20
CA LEU A 51 3.09 -13.48 10.85
C LEU A 51 3.57 -14.11 12.16
N SER A 52 4.77 -13.74 12.60
CA SER A 52 5.30 -14.19 13.88
C SER A 52 4.47 -13.58 15.03
N PRO A 53 4.09 -14.37 16.05
CA PRO A 53 3.45 -13.83 17.26
C PRO A 53 4.43 -12.98 18.05
N ARG A 54 3.89 -12.19 18.99
CA ARG A 54 4.63 -11.24 19.85
C ARG A 54 5.60 -10.35 19.08
N THR A 55 5.22 -9.94 17.88
CA THR A 55 6.07 -9.16 16.98
C THR A 55 5.31 -7.90 16.54
N ARG A 56 5.99 -6.75 16.60
CA ARG A 56 5.47 -5.50 16.04
C ARG A 56 5.79 -5.46 14.54
N TYR A 57 4.83 -5.04 13.74
CA TYR A 57 4.95 -4.90 12.30
C TYR A 57 4.69 -3.46 11.89
N SER A 58 5.51 -2.92 11.01
CA SER A 58 5.19 -1.74 10.20
C SER A 58 4.72 -2.20 8.83
N VAL A 59 3.70 -1.53 8.31
CA VAL A 59 3.07 -1.84 7.02
C VAL A 59 3.44 -0.76 6.01
N TYR A 60 3.82 -1.17 4.80
CA TYR A 60 4.22 -0.26 3.73
C TYR A 60 3.45 -0.56 2.45
N ILE A 61 3.03 0.47 1.72
CA ILE A 61 2.71 0.33 0.29
C ILE A 61 3.99 0.55 -0.51
N VAL A 62 4.23 -0.30 -1.52
CA VAL A 62 5.36 -0.20 -2.44
C VAL A 62 4.82 0.01 -3.84
N PHE A 63 5.29 1.06 -4.51
CA PHE A 63 4.77 1.52 -5.78
C PHE A 63 5.85 2.24 -6.60
N ASN A 64 5.59 2.45 -7.89
CA ASN A 64 6.45 3.21 -8.77
C ASN A 64 5.63 4.29 -9.49
N ASP A 65 6.30 5.33 -9.95
CA ASP A 65 5.73 6.38 -10.79
C ASP A 65 6.45 6.36 -12.14
N LEU A 66 5.77 5.88 -13.18
CA LEU A 66 6.32 5.82 -14.54
C LEU A 66 6.50 7.20 -15.17
N TYR A 67 5.81 8.22 -14.66
CA TYR A 67 5.89 9.60 -15.15
C TYR A 67 6.18 10.57 -14.00
N PRO A 68 7.44 10.61 -13.52
CA PRO A 68 7.84 11.38 -12.35
C PRO A 68 7.35 12.84 -12.43
N GLY A 69 6.46 13.22 -11.51
CA GLY A 69 5.90 14.57 -11.40
C GLY A 69 4.42 14.72 -11.84
N LEU A 70 3.79 13.66 -12.35
CA LEU A 70 2.34 13.62 -12.59
C LEU A 70 1.56 12.95 -11.45
N VAL A 71 2.14 11.94 -10.79
CA VAL A 71 1.47 11.24 -9.67
C VAL A 71 1.74 11.92 -8.32
N ILE A 72 2.93 12.50 -8.15
CA ILE A 72 3.35 13.13 -6.89
C ILE A 72 3.91 14.55 -7.17
N PRO A 73 3.05 15.58 -7.26
CA PRO A 73 3.52 16.95 -7.22
C PRO A 73 3.93 17.35 -5.79
N GLU A 74 5.18 17.78 -5.59
CA GLU A 74 5.57 18.53 -4.38
C GLU A 74 4.77 19.85 -4.31
N PRO A 75 4.17 20.26 -3.16
CA PRO A 75 4.40 19.80 -1.79
C PRO A 75 3.10 19.25 -1.13
N PHE A 76 2.40 18.29 -1.76
CA PHE A 76 1.16 17.76 -1.21
C PHE A 76 1.35 16.42 -0.50
N GLN A 77 1.51 16.52 0.82
CA GLN A 77 0.82 15.61 1.76
C GLN A 77 -0.63 15.43 1.29
N ARG A 78 -1.24 14.25 1.56
CA ARG A 78 -2.70 13.96 1.68
C ARG A 78 -3.29 13.10 0.54
N PHE A 79 -4.14 12.10 0.78
CA PHE A 79 -4.54 11.36 1.98
C PHE A 79 -4.51 9.90 1.57
N VAL A 80 -4.02 9.04 2.43
CA VAL A 80 -4.20 7.60 2.32
C VAL A 80 -4.81 7.20 3.64
N ARG A 81 -6.08 6.82 3.63
CA ARG A 81 -6.77 6.40 4.84
C ARG A 81 -6.33 4.98 5.21
N PHE A 82 -5.40 4.88 6.16
CA PHE A 82 -5.16 3.61 6.85
C PHE A 82 -6.37 3.24 7.71
N VAL A 83 -6.85 2.02 7.55
CA VAL A 83 -7.76 1.38 8.50
C VAL A 83 -6.97 0.21 9.06
N GLY A 84 -6.71 0.21 10.37
CA GLY A 84 -5.92 -0.81 11.04
C GLY A 84 -6.64 -2.16 11.17
N PRO A 85 -6.00 -3.18 11.78
CA PRO A 85 -6.66 -4.44 12.09
C PRO A 85 -7.95 -4.19 12.87
N MET A 86 -9.00 -4.96 12.62
CA MET A 86 -10.38 -4.74 13.11
C MET A 86 -10.51 -4.49 14.63
N ASP A 87 -9.50 -4.85 15.42
CA ASP A 87 -9.45 -4.70 16.88
C ASP A 87 -8.76 -3.42 17.39
N LEU A 88 -8.12 -2.62 16.52
CA LEU A 88 -7.51 -1.34 16.88
C LEU A 88 -8.33 -0.19 16.29
N LYS A 89 -8.58 0.82 17.14
CA LYS A 89 -9.36 2.02 16.84
C LYS A 89 -8.99 2.58 15.46
N TYR A 90 -10.01 3.03 14.73
CA TYR A 90 -9.94 3.85 13.52
C TYR A 90 -9.13 5.13 13.77
N GLU A 91 -7.81 5.02 13.84
CA GLU A 91 -6.92 6.16 13.96
C GLU A 91 -6.60 6.65 12.55
N ARG A 92 -7.07 7.87 12.28
CA ARG A 92 -6.84 8.57 11.02
C ARG A 92 -5.39 9.04 11.03
N GLU A 93 -4.52 8.27 10.41
CA GLU A 93 -3.14 8.70 10.17
C GLU A 93 -2.94 9.09 8.71
N TYR A 94 -2.19 10.16 8.51
CA TYR A 94 -1.74 10.57 7.21
C TYR A 94 -0.52 9.72 6.87
N VAL A 95 -0.52 9.07 5.72
CA VAL A 95 0.67 8.37 5.23
C VAL A 95 1.87 9.31 5.18
N THR A 96 2.96 8.83 5.76
CA THR A 96 4.28 9.47 5.76
C THR A 96 4.74 9.77 4.34
N ARG A 97 5.61 10.78 4.18
CA ARG A 97 6.18 11.14 2.88
C ARG A 97 6.81 9.89 2.23
N PRO A 98 6.45 9.54 0.98
CA PRO A 98 7.05 8.41 0.31
C PRO A 98 8.57 8.59 0.20
N GLU A 99 9.29 7.49 0.37
CA GLU A 99 10.75 7.44 0.26
C GLU A 99 11.16 6.53 -0.89
N LYS A 100 12.22 6.92 -1.57
CA LYS A 100 12.80 6.13 -2.66
C LYS A 100 13.71 5.05 -2.07
N ARG A 101 13.52 3.81 -2.51
CA ARG A 101 14.29 2.63 -2.10
C ARG A 101 15.54 2.46 -2.97
N GLU A 102 16.43 1.56 -2.54
CA GLU A 102 17.63 1.16 -3.30
C GLU A 102 17.31 0.47 -4.64
N ASP A 103 16.15 -0.19 -4.73
CA ASP A 103 15.64 -0.83 -5.96
C ASP A 103 14.85 0.14 -6.85
N GLU A 104 14.99 1.45 -6.61
CA GLU A 104 14.34 2.55 -7.34
C GLU A 104 12.81 2.63 -7.19
N TRP A 105 12.18 1.68 -6.50
CA TRP A 105 10.77 1.74 -6.12
C TRP A 105 10.55 2.79 -5.02
N MET A 106 9.33 3.33 -4.95
CA MET A 106 8.88 4.18 -3.86
C MET A 106 8.17 3.34 -2.79
N GLU A 107 8.27 3.75 -1.53
CA GLU A 107 7.47 3.19 -0.45
C GLU A 107 6.95 4.24 0.51
N ALA A 108 5.81 3.96 1.14
CA ALA A 108 5.27 4.81 2.18
C ALA A 108 4.71 3.96 3.34
N GLU A 109 5.06 4.31 4.57
CA GLU A 109 4.54 3.63 5.77
C GLU A 109 3.05 3.98 5.94
N LEU A 110 2.24 2.94 6.11
CA LEU A 110 0.80 3.01 6.29
C LEU A 110 0.40 2.97 7.77
N GLY A 111 1.23 2.37 8.62
CA GLY A 111 1.01 2.27 10.05
C GLY A 111 1.72 1.07 10.67
N GLU A 112 1.57 0.91 11.98
CA GLU A 112 2.13 -0.22 12.74
C GLU A 112 1.07 -0.95 13.59
N PHE A 113 1.28 -2.25 13.81
CA PHE A 113 0.45 -3.05 14.73
C PHE A 113 1.30 -4.11 15.45
N PHE A 114 0.81 -4.60 16.59
CA PHE A 114 1.43 -5.69 17.33
C PHE A 114 0.63 -6.98 17.16
N ASN A 115 1.26 -8.01 16.61
CA ASN A 115 0.65 -9.33 16.47
C ASN A 115 0.86 -10.13 17.77
N GLU A 116 -0.08 -10.09 18.70
CA GLU A 116 0.06 -10.77 20.00
C GLU A 116 -0.09 -12.30 19.87
N THR A 117 -1.23 -12.77 19.34
CA THR A 117 -1.65 -14.18 19.39
C THR A 117 -1.80 -14.85 18.03
N SER A 118 -1.58 -14.15 16.90
CA SER A 118 -1.69 -14.70 15.53
C SER A 118 -3.06 -15.32 15.19
N CYS A 119 -4.13 -14.88 15.86
CA CYS A 119 -5.47 -15.48 15.78
C CYS A 119 -6.47 -14.63 14.98
N GLY A 120 -6.02 -13.61 14.26
CA GLY A 120 -6.88 -12.63 13.59
C GLY A 120 -6.46 -12.33 12.15
N ASP A 121 -7.12 -11.35 11.56
CA ASP A 121 -6.74 -10.79 10.27
C ASP A 121 -6.36 -9.32 10.45
N VAL A 122 -5.38 -8.87 9.69
CA VAL A 122 -5.07 -7.46 9.50
C VAL A 122 -5.57 -7.04 8.13
N GLU A 123 -6.40 -6.01 8.10
CA GLU A 123 -6.84 -5.34 6.88
C GLU A 123 -6.19 -3.96 6.87
N VAL A 124 -5.79 -3.52 5.69
CA VAL A 124 -5.12 -2.25 5.46
C VAL A 124 -5.64 -1.67 4.17
N SER A 125 -6.27 -0.50 4.25
CA SER A 125 -6.72 0.25 3.08
C SER A 125 -5.82 1.45 2.80
N VAL A 126 -5.77 1.81 1.53
CA VAL A 126 -5.19 3.02 0.99
C VAL A 126 -6.25 3.65 0.10
N ILE A 127 -6.76 4.83 0.47
CA ILE A 127 -7.84 5.52 -0.25
C ILE A 127 -7.34 6.90 -0.67
N ASP A 128 -7.39 7.19 -1.97
CA ASP A 128 -7.10 8.50 -2.55
C ASP A 128 -8.40 9.18 -2.95
N GLU A 129 -8.91 10.08 -2.10
CA GLU A 129 -10.16 10.83 -2.31
C GLU A 129 -9.96 12.16 -3.07
N ASN A 130 -8.82 12.37 -3.73
CA ASN A 130 -8.50 13.64 -4.40
C ASN A 130 -9.19 13.76 -5.78
N SER A 131 -9.56 14.98 -6.19
CA SER A 131 -10.14 15.25 -7.51
C SER A 131 -9.11 15.41 -8.62
N TYR A 132 -7.80 15.42 -8.33
CA TYR A 132 -6.77 15.46 -9.37
C TYR A 132 -6.66 14.13 -10.09
N TRP A 133 -6.63 14.21 -11.42
CA TRP A 133 -6.35 13.10 -12.32
C TRP A 133 -4.91 12.61 -12.17
N LYS A 134 -4.74 11.30 -12.13
CA LYS A 134 -3.46 10.61 -11.92
C LYS A 134 -3.31 9.51 -12.97
N SER A 135 -2.07 9.28 -13.38
CA SER A 135 -1.69 8.23 -14.32
C SER A 135 -0.24 7.83 -14.11
N GLY A 136 0.11 6.59 -14.43
CA GLY A 136 1.48 6.08 -14.30
C GLY A 136 1.83 5.49 -12.92
N LEU A 137 0.89 5.46 -11.97
CA LEU A 137 1.08 4.79 -10.68
C LEU A 137 1.08 3.27 -10.89
N VAL A 138 2.17 2.61 -10.54
CA VAL A 138 2.29 1.14 -10.59
C VAL A 138 2.38 0.59 -9.19
N ILE A 139 1.47 -0.31 -8.80
CA ILE A 139 1.45 -0.86 -7.44
C ILE A 139 2.19 -2.20 -7.40
N GLN A 140 3.30 -2.27 -6.66
CA GLN A 140 4.01 -3.54 -6.45
C GLN A 140 3.32 -4.40 -5.41
N GLY A 141 2.86 -3.78 -4.32
CA GLY A 141 2.09 -4.46 -3.29
C GLY A 141 2.22 -3.83 -1.90
N ILE A 142 1.84 -4.61 -0.89
CA ILE A 142 1.84 -4.18 0.52
C ILE A 142 2.79 -5.09 1.30
N GLU A 143 3.76 -4.50 1.99
CA GLU A 143 4.74 -5.20 2.82
C GLU A 143 4.40 -5.11 4.31
N PHE A 144 4.59 -6.22 5.02
CA PHE A 144 4.47 -6.32 6.47
C PHE A 144 5.87 -6.64 7.00
N ARG A 145 6.51 -5.67 7.64
CA ARG A 145 7.91 -5.78 8.08
C ARG A 145 8.00 -5.82 9.60
N PRO A 146 8.65 -6.84 10.20
CA PRO A 146 8.83 -6.87 11.65
C PRO A 146 9.76 -5.73 12.08
N THR A 147 9.40 -5.03 13.16
CA THR A 147 10.20 -3.93 13.72
C THR A 147 10.87 -4.35 15.02
N LYS A 148 12.07 -3.82 15.26
CA LYS A 148 12.86 -4.07 16.49
C LYS A 148 12.50 -3.13 17.65
N LYS A 149 11.43 -2.32 17.53
CA LYS A 149 11.04 -1.40 18.62
C LYS A 149 10.69 -2.23 19.85
N HIS A 150 11.55 -2.21 20.86
CA HIS A 150 11.30 -2.84 22.14
C HIS A 150 10.05 -2.22 22.77
N VAL A 151 9.17 -3.07 23.29
CA VAL A 151 8.12 -2.64 24.21
C VAL A 151 8.82 -2.20 25.49
N ASN A 152 8.77 -0.90 25.79
CA ASN A 152 9.12 -0.37 27.11
C ASN A 152 8.07 -0.77 28.15
#